data_AF-A0A0P7YG18-F1
#
_entry.id   AF-A0A0P7YG18-F1
#
_cell.length_a   1.000
_cell.length_b   1.000
_cell.length_c   1.000
_cell.angle_alpha   90.00
_cell.angle_beta   90.00
_cell.angle_gamma   90.00
#
_symmetry.space_group_name_H-M   'P 1'
#
loop_
_entity.id
_entity.type
_entity.pdbx_description
1 polymer ?
#
loop_
_entity_poly.entity_id
_entity_poly.type
_entity_poly.pdbx_seq_one_letter_code
_entity_poly.pdbx_strand_id
1 'polypeptide(L)'
;MLYDERVVAVTGPDHPLQGRPVTLQDVAQAALILPPPDTTLRRQIDQMFFDAGHEPPRRVVESISYLANRSLLAATDLIGFLPDHVARQDAAGGLIAPLDWEVPIPRSGVGVSYRRGRGLSPAAAYVLEELRREAARLSRSGLSSARATS
;
A
#
# COMPACT_ATOMS: atom_id res chain seq x y z
N MET A 1 17.86 -2.98 -6.32
CA MET A 1 16.61 -3.05 -5.55
C MET A 1 16.93 -2.75 -4.09
N LEU A 2 16.01 -2.12 -3.36
CA LEU A 2 16.13 -1.84 -1.93
C LEU A 2 15.30 -2.85 -1.14
N TYR A 3 13.98 -2.86 -1.32
CA TYR A 3 13.06 -3.77 -0.64
C TYR A 3 11.82 -4.03 -1.52
N ASP A 4 11.09 -5.09 -1.20
CA ASP A 4 9.80 -5.39 -1.82
C ASP A 4 8.66 -4.81 -0.99
N GLU A 5 7.68 -4.28 -1.70
CA GLU A 5 6.51 -3.66 -1.14
C GLU A 5 5.25 -4.37 -1.60
N ARG A 6 4.29 -4.49 -0.69
CA ARG A 6 2.93 -4.91 -1.02
C ARG A 6 1.95 -3.79 -0.73
N VAL A 7 0.86 -3.79 -1.48
CA VAL A 7 -0.29 -2.92 -1.26
C VAL A 7 -1.26 -3.64 -0.32
N VAL A 8 -1.84 -2.90 0.61
CA VAL A 8 -2.91 -3.35 1.49
C VAL A 8 -4.12 -2.43 1.33
N ALA A 9 -5.31 -2.99 1.53
CA ALA A 9 -6.54 -2.22 1.65
C ALA A 9 -6.71 -1.80 3.13
N VAL A 10 -7.05 -0.54 3.36
CA VAL A 10 -7.19 0.05 4.70
C VAL A 10 -8.49 0.81 4.83
N THR A 11 -8.99 0.93 6.05
CA THR A 11 -10.18 1.70 6.42
C THR A 11 -9.94 2.50 7.70
N GLY A 12 -10.93 3.27 8.16
CA GLY A 12 -11.03 3.63 9.57
C GLY A 12 -11.25 2.39 10.45
N PRO A 13 -10.92 2.46 11.75
CA PRO A 13 -11.01 1.31 12.66
C PRO A 13 -12.44 0.79 12.87
N ASP A 14 -13.45 1.66 12.74
CA ASP A 14 -14.86 1.33 12.97
C ASP A 14 -15.63 0.95 11.69
N HIS A 15 -14.93 0.74 10.58
CA HIS A 15 -15.56 0.44 9.28
C HIS A 15 -16.34 -0.89 9.33
N PRO A 16 -17.53 -1.00 8.71
CA PRO A 16 -18.37 -2.23 8.72
C PRO A 16 -17.75 -3.52 8.15
N LEU A 17 -16.56 -3.41 7.54
CA LEU A 17 -15.82 -4.54 6.96
C LEU A 17 -14.72 -5.04 7.90
N GLN A 18 -14.52 -4.36 9.03
CA GLN A 18 -13.58 -4.80 10.06
C GLN A 18 -14.15 -5.97 10.86
N GLY A 19 -13.25 -6.79 11.41
CA GLY A 19 -13.61 -7.95 12.23
C GLY A 19 -14.11 -9.17 11.45
N ARG A 20 -13.99 -9.18 10.12
CA ARG A 20 -14.30 -10.33 9.27
C ARG A 20 -13.37 -10.42 8.06
N PRO A 21 -13.22 -11.61 7.45
CA PRO A 21 -12.61 -11.74 6.14
C PRO A 21 -13.35 -10.90 5.10
N VAL A 22 -12.59 -10.24 4.23
CA VAL A 22 -13.13 -9.38 3.17
C VAL A 22 -12.85 -9.99 1.80
N THR A 23 -13.85 -9.87 0.92
CA THR A 23 -13.76 -10.33 -0.46
C THR A 23 -13.62 -9.17 -1.44
N LEU A 24 -13.17 -9.44 -2.66
CA LEU A 24 -13.14 -8.42 -3.72
C LEU A 24 -14.54 -7.86 -4.01
N GLN A 25 -15.60 -8.67 -3.89
CA GLN A 25 -16.98 -8.23 -4.07
C GLN A 25 -17.40 -7.21 -3.01
N ASP A 26 -17.01 -7.40 -1.74
CA ASP A 26 -17.26 -6.43 -0.66
C ASP A 26 -16.61 -5.08 -1.00
N VAL A 27 -15.37 -5.11 -1.50
CA VAL A 27 -14.61 -3.91 -1.88
C VAL A 27 -15.20 -3.25 -3.12
N ALA A 28 -15.63 -4.02 -4.13
CA ALA A 28 -16.30 -3.51 -5.33
C ALA A 28 -17.60 -2.75 -4.99
N GLN A 29 -18.27 -3.16 -3.91
CA GLN A 29 -19.47 -2.51 -3.42
C GLN A 29 -19.19 -1.32 -2.50
N ALA A 30 -17.98 -1.11 -2.02
CA ALA A 30 -17.64 0.01 -1.14
C ALA A 30 -17.43 1.32 -1.90
N ALA A 31 -17.21 2.41 -1.16
CA ALA A 31 -16.66 3.63 -1.71
C ALA A 31 -15.13 3.62 -1.51
N LEU A 32 -14.37 4.00 -2.54
CA LEU A 32 -12.92 3.84 -2.58
C LEU A 32 -12.19 5.17 -2.67
N ILE A 33 -11.01 5.24 -2.04
CA ILE A 33 -10.01 6.24 -2.33
C ILE A 33 -9.00 5.61 -3.31
N LEU A 34 -8.94 6.14 -4.53
CA LEU A 34 -8.04 5.64 -5.56
C LEU A 34 -7.02 6.71 -5.97
N PRO A 35 -5.81 6.32 -6.39
CA PRO A 35 -4.91 7.26 -7.04
C PRO A 35 -5.43 7.64 -8.44
N PRO A 36 -4.93 8.74 -9.02
CA PRO A 36 -5.28 9.16 -10.37
C PRO A 36 -5.07 8.08 -11.45
N PRO A 37 -5.86 8.10 -12.55
CA PRO A 37 -5.83 7.13 -13.65
C PRO A 37 -4.45 6.86 -14.28
N ASP A 38 -3.56 7.84 -14.28
CA ASP A 38 -2.22 7.77 -14.87
C ASP A 38 -1.18 7.05 -13.99
N THR A 39 -1.54 6.72 -12.75
CA THR A 39 -0.62 6.03 -11.83
C THR A 39 -0.56 4.52 -12.10
N THR A 40 0.59 3.91 -11.81
CA THR A 40 0.74 2.44 -11.90
C THR A 40 -0.19 1.72 -10.94
N LEU A 41 -0.34 2.21 -9.71
CA LEU A 41 -1.22 1.59 -8.72
C LEU A 41 -2.69 1.59 -9.18
N ARG A 42 -3.16 2.70 -9.77
CA ARG A 42 -4.52 2.77 -10.31
C ARG A 42 -4.76 1.71 -11.38
N ARG A 43 -3.83 1.59 -12.36
CA ARG A 43 -3.91 0.54 -13.38
C ARG A 43 -3.92 -0.87 -12.81
N GLN A 44 -3.15 -1.13 -11.75
CA GLN A 44 -3.16 -2.43 -11.06
C GLN A 44 -4.49 -2.72 -10.35
N ILE A 45 -5.09 -1.71 -9.70
CA ILE A 45 -6.41 -1.85 -9.07
C ILE A 45 -7.49 -2.08 -10.13
N ASP A 46 -7.47 -1.32 -11.23
CA ASP A 46 -8.43 -1.47 -12.32
C ASP A 46 -8.30 -2.88 -12.94
N GLN A 47 -7.07 -3.37 -13.16
CA GLN A 47 -6.82 -4.71 -13.67
C GLN A 47 -7.30 -5.80 -12.70
N MET A 48 -7.09 -5.61 -11.39
CA MET A 48 -7.58 -6.54 -10.36
C MET A 48 -9.11 -6.70 -10.41
N PHE A 49 -9.87 -5.60 -10.58
CA PHE A 49 -11.33 -5.70 -10.76
C PHE A 49 -11.70 -6.37 -12.08
N PHE A 50 -11.01 -6.01 -13.16
CA PHE A 50 -11.25 -6.56 -14.50
C PHE A 50 -11.01 -8.08 -14.54
N ASP A 51 -9.90 -8.57 -14.00
CA ASP A 51 -9.52 -9.99 -13.99
C ASP A 51 -10.54 -10.85 -13.23
N ALA A 52 -11.23 -10.27 -12.25
CA ALA A 52 -12.28 -10.92 -11.49
C ALA A 52 -13.69 -10.73 -12.07
N GLY A 53 -13.82 -10.06 -13.23
CA GLY A 53 -15.11 -9.84 -13.89
C GLY A 53 -16.02 -8.83 -13.19
N HIS A 54 -15.47 -7.97 -12.33
CA HIS A 54 -16.23 -6.88 -11.70
C HIS A 54 -16.21 -5.63 -12.59
N GLU A 55 -17.30 -4.87 -12.52
CA GLU A 55 -17.29 -3.51 -13.04
C GLU A 55 -16.33 -2.62 -12.25
N PRO A 56 -15.76 -1.57 -12.88
CA PRO A 56 -14.98 -0.58 -12.16
C PRO A 56 -15.75 0.05 -10.99
N PRO A 57 -15.08 0.39 -9.88
CA PRO A 57 -15.71 0.98 -8.72
C PRO A 57 -16.37 2.32 -9.08
N ARG A 58 -17.66 2.46 -8.76
CA ARG A 58 -18.47 3.62 -9.15
C ARG A 58 -18.37 4.80 -8.17
N ARG A 59 -17.98 4.54 -6.92
CA ARG A 59 -17.89 5.54 -5.85
C ARG A 59 -16.42 5.76 -5.51
N VAL A 60 -15.81 6.77 -6.11
CA VAL A 60 -14.36 7.00 -6.01
C VAL A 60 -14.08 8.44 -5.59
N VAL A 61 -13.21 8.58 -4.60
CA VAL A 61 -12.48 9.81 -4.30
C VAL A 61 -11.06 9.65 -4.85
N GLU A 62 -10.63 10.54 -5.74
CA GLU A 62 -9.29 10.48 -6.31
C GLU A 62 -8.28 11.28 -5.47
N SER A 63 -7.24 10.62 -4.95
CA SER A 63 -6.21 11.28 -4.13
C SER A 63 -4.93 10.47 -3.97
N ILE A 64 -3.79 11.16 -3.98
CA ILE A 64 -2.46 10.62 -3.61
C ILE A 64 -1.94 11.16 -2.27
N SER A 65 -2.66 12.10 -1.65
CA SER A 65 -2.21 12.72 -0.41
C SER A 65 -2.48 11.78 0.76
N TYR A 66 -1.41 11.23 1.34
CA TYR A 66 -1.54 10.32 2.48
C TYR A 66 -2.31 10.94 3.65
N LEU A 67 -1.99 12.18 4.03
CA LEU A 67 -2.66 12.84 5.16
C LEU A 67 -4.16 13.08 4.88
N ALA A 68 -4.50 13.49 3.66
CA ALA A 68 -5.91 13.65 3.28
C ALA A 68 -6.64 12.30 3.28
N ASN A 69 -6.01 11.26 2.73
CA ASN A 69 -6.57 9.92 2.68
C ASN A 69 -6.81 9.39 4.10
N ARG A 70 -5.83 9.52 5.00
CA ARG A 70 -6.01 9.12 6.40
C ARG A 70 -7.17 9.86 7.07
N SER A 71 -7.27 11.17 6.90
CA SER A 71 -8.38 11.94 7.47
C SER A 71 -9.74 11.48 6.93
N LEU A 72 -9.84 11.17 5.63
CA LEU A 72 -11.04 10.64 5.03
C LEU A 72 -11.38 9.24 5.56
N LEU A 73 -10.41 8.34 5.63
CA LEU A 73 -10.58 6.98 6.16
C LEU A 73 -11.07 7.00 7.62
N ALA A 74 -10.55 7.90 8.44
CA ALA A 74 -10.96 8.03 9.84
C ALA A 74 -12.37 8.60 10.02
N ALA A 75 -12.88 9.36 9.04
CA ALA A 75 -14.15 10.07 9.13
C ALA A 75 -15.29 9.45 8.33
N THR A 76 -15.02 8.40 7.53
CA THR A 76 -15.98 7.84 6.56
C THR A 76 -15.78 6.34 6.37
N ASP A 77 -16.76 5.68 5.73
CA ASP A 77 -16.68 4.28 5.31
C ASP A 77 -16.00 4.12 3.94
N LEU A 78 -14.87 4.80 3.74
CA LEU A 78 -14.04 4.65 2.56
C LEU A 78 -13.00 3.54 2.76
N ILE A 79 -12.64 2.88 1.66
CA ILE A 79 -11.50 1.96 1.60
C ILE A 79 -10.38 2.61 0.77
N GLY A 80 -9.17 2.65 1.32
CA GLY A 80 -7.98 3.15 0.63
C GLY A 80 -6.98 2.05 0.33
N PHE A 81 -6.11 2.26 -0.67
CA PHE A 81 -5.01 1.35 -1.00
C PHE A 81 -3.68 2.03 -0.71
N LEU A 82 -2.87 1.43 0.14
CA LEU A 82 -1.60 1.99 0.60
C LEU A 82 -0.49 0.93 0.62
N PRO A 83 0.79 1.34 0.53
CA PRO A 83 1.88 0.48 0.95
C PRO A 83 1.72 -0.06 2.38
N ASP A 84 2.00 -1.35 2.59
CA ASP A 84 1.90 -2.01 3.91
C ASP A 84 2.73 -1.30 4.98
N HIS A 85 3.94 -0.87 4.66
CA HIS A 85 4.80 -0.19 5.63
C HIS A 85 4.22 1.16 6.10
N VAL A 86 3.53 1.88 5.21
CA VAL A 86 2.83 3.13 5.56
C VAL A 86 1.62 2.82 6.43
N ALA A 87 0.86 1.78 6.09
CA ALA A 87 -0.33 1.39 6.83
C ALA A 87 -0.01 0.95 8.27
N ARG A 88 1.07 0.17 8.47
CA ARG A 88 1.46 -0.38 9.77
C ARG A 88 1.69 0.68 10.85
N GLN A 89 2.31 1.80 10.50
CA GLN A 89 2.63 2.84 11.46
C GLN A 89 1.36 3.46 12.05
N ASP A 90 0.43 3.86 11.19
CA ASP A 90 -0.80 4.51 11.64
C ASP A 90 -1.83 3.49 12.16
N ALA A 91 -1.74 2.23 11.73
CA ALA A 91 -2.52 1.13 12.31
C ALA A 91 -2.11 0.81 13.75
N ALA A 92 -0.82 0.82 14.06
CA ALA A 92 -0.34 0.67 15.44
C ALA A 92 -0.84 1.80 16.36
N GLY A 93 -1.08 2.99 15.80
CA GLY A 93 -1.68 4.13 16.50
C GLY A 93 -3.22 4.13 16.53
N GLY A 94 -3.90 3.13 15.95
CA GLY A 94 -5.35 3.05 15.89
C GLY A 94 -6.02 4.09 14.98
N LEU A 95 -5.26 4.73 14.08
CA LEU A 95 -5.76 5.79 13.20
C LEU A 95 -6.42 5.24 11.93
N ILE A 96 -5.95 4.08 11.49
CA ILE A 96 -6.49 3.30 10.36
C ILE A 96 -6.41 1.82 10.73
N ALA A 97 -7.10 0.96 9.99
CA ALA A 97 -7.03 -0.48 10.16
C ALA A 97 -6.93 -1.17 8.79
N PRO A 98 -5.92 -2.04 8.56
CA PRO A 98 -5.90 -2.91 7.39
C PRO A 98 -7.10 -3.85 7.40
N LEU A 99 -7.66 -4.14 6.23
CA LEU A 99 -8.69 -5.16 6.08
C LEU A 99 -8.06 -6.56 6.10
N ASP A 100 -8.80 -7.55 6.59
CA ASP A 100 -8.44 -8.97 6.47
C ASP A 100 -8.69 -9.46 5.04
N TRP A 101 -7.83 -9.00 4.14
CA TRP A 101 -7.86 -9.30 2.70
C TRP A 101 -6.47 -9.14 2.09
N GLU A 102 -5.97 -10.21 1.48
CA GLU A 102 -4.75 -10.13 0.66
C GLU A 102 -5.14 -9.54 -0.71
N VAL A 103 -4.77 -8.27 -0.92
CA VAL A 103 -5.05 -7.56 -2.17
C VAL A 103 -4.38 -8.29 -3.33
N PRO A 104 -5.12 -8.71 -4.38
CA PRO A 104 -4.58 -9.40 -5.56
C PRO A 104 -3.76 -8.49 -6.50
N ILE A 105 -2.85 -7.69 -5.95
CA ILE A 105 -1.90 -6.85 -6.68
C ILE A 105 -0.49 -7.41 -6.44
N PRO A 106 0.30 -7.65 -7.50
CA PRO A 106 1.66 -8.13 -7.35
C PRO A 106 2.52 -7.19 -6.49
N ARG A 107 3.39 -7.78 -5.68
CA ARG A 107 4.42 -7.04 -4.96
C ARG A 107 5.31 -6.29 -5.95
N SER A 108 5.75 -5.10 -5.56
CA SER A 108 6.61 -4.25 -6.38
C SER A 108 7.91 -3.93 -5.66
N GLY A 109 9.02 -3.87 -6.40
CA GLY A 109 10.33 -3.59 -5.84
C GLY A 109 10.61 -2.09 -5.80
N VAL A 110 10.97 -1.58 -4.63
CA VAL A 110 11.48 -0.21 -4.46
C VAL A 110 12.97 -0.18 -4.79
N GLY A 111 13.41 0.84 -5.52
CA GLY A 111 14.78 0.93 -6.04
C GLY A 111 15.33 2.35 -6.05
N VAL A 112 16.58 2.47 -6.49
CA VAL A 112 17.25 3.76 -6.69
C VAL A 112 17.59 3.91 -8.16
N SER A 113 17.22 5.05 -8.73
CA SER A 113 17.52 5.41 -10.12
C SER A 113 18.56 6.53 -10.17
N TYR A 114 19.58 6.38 -11.01
CA TYR A 114 20.60 7.40 -11.26
C TYR A 114 21.08 7.33 -12.71
N ARG A 115 21.61 8.43 -13.24
CA ARG A 115 22.02 8.53 -14.64
C ARG A 115 23.24 7.64 -14.93
N ARG A 116 23.12 6.76 -15.92
CA ARG A 116 24.23 5.94 -16.42
C ARG A 116 25.31 6.85 -17.05
N GLY A 117 26.58 6.60 -16.74
CA GLY A 117 27.73 7.31 -17.35
C GLY A 117 28.29 8.49 -16.54
N ARG A 118 27.59 8.99 -15.52
CA ARG A 118 28.22 9.78 -14.44
C ARG A 118 28.35 8.88 -13.22
N GLY A 119 29.58 8.67 -12.75
CA GLY A 119 29.79 8.03 -11.45
C GLY A 119 29.06 8.81 -10.36
N LEU A 120 28.56 8.10 -9.35
CA LEU A 120 28.07 8.75 -8.13
C LEU A 120 29.24 9.49 -7.48
N SER A 121 28.98 10.67 -6.91
CA SER A 121 29.97 11.30 -6.02
C SER A 121 30.22 10.39 -4.82
N PRO A 122 31.36 10.54 -4.12
CA PRO A 122 31.62 9.76 -2.90
C PRO A 122 30.48 9.85 -1.87
N ALA A 123 29.92 11.04 -1.68
CA ALA A 123 28.78 11.25 -0.78
C ALA A 123 27.51 10.51 -1.26
N ALA A 124 27.20 10.55 -2.55
CA ALA A 124 26.02 9.85 -3.09
C ALA A 124 26.19 8.32 -3.05
N ALA A 125 27.41 7.82 -3.27
CA ALA A 125 27.72 6.40 -3.13
C ALA A 125 27.55 5.94 -1.67
N TYR A 126 28.02 6.74 -0.71
CA TYR A 126 27.83 6.48 0.71
C TYR A 126 26.34 6.43 1.11
N VAL A 127 25.55 7.43 0.69
CA VAL A 127 24.09 7.44 0.93
C VAL A 127 23.41 6.20 0.33
N LEU A 128 23.79 5.81 -0.90
CA LEU A 128 23.23 4.61 -1.53
C LEU A 128 23.57 3.34 -0.75
N GLU A 129 24.78 3.26 -0.18
CA GLU A 129 25.19 2.14 0.66
C GLU A 129 24.37 2.09 1.96
N GLU A 130 24.19 3.21 2.64
CA GLU A 130 23.36 3.28 3.85
C GLU A 130 21.89 2.96 3.58
N LEU A 131 21.32 3.45 2.47
CA LEU A 131 19.96 3.08 2.05
C LEU A 131 19.82 1.56 1.83
N ARG A 132 20.84 0.91 1.25
CA ARG A 132 20.86 -0.56 1.08
C ARG A 132 20.96 -1.28 2.42
N ARG A 133 21.78 -0.77 3.36
CA ARG A 133 21.92 -1.35 4.70
C ARG A 133 20.61 -1.28 5.48
N GLU A 134 19.93 -0.14 5.45
CA GLU A 134 18.63 0.03 6.11
C GLU A 134 17.54 -0.80 5.45
N ALA A 135 17.49 -0.84 4.12
CA ALA A 135 16.52 -1.68 3.41
C ALA A 135 16.70 -3.17 3.76
N ALA A 136 17.94 -3.64 3.90
CA ALA A 136 18.21 -5.00 4.36
C ALA A 136 17.73 -5.25 5.81
N ARG A 137 17.71 -4.24 6.68
CA ARG A 137 17.13 -4.35 8.04
C ARG A 137 15.61 -4.42 7.99
N LEU A 138 14.96 -3.59 7.18
CA LEU A 138 13.51 -3.59 6.99
C LEU A 138 12.99 -4.93 6.46
N SER A 139 13.68 -5.53 5.49
CA SER A 139 13.34 -6.87 5.00
C SER A 139 13.43 -7.94 6.10
N ARG A 140 14.43 -7.85 6.99
CA ARG A 140 14.61 -8.78 8.12
C ARG A 140 13.58 -8.58 9.23
N SER A 141 13.19 -7.34 9.54
CA SER A 141 12.16 -7.06 10.55
C SER A 141 10.76 -7.44 10.05
N GLY A 142 10.48 -7.26 8.75
CA GLY A 142 9.25 -7.74 8.10
C GLY A 142 9.12 -9.27 8.10
N LEU A 143 10.22 -10.01 7.91
CA LEU A 143 10.30 -11.47 8.05
C LEU A 143 10.05 -11.96 9.50
N SER A 144 10.34 -11.13 10.50
CA SER A 144 10.10 -11.45 11.92
C SER A 144 8.63 -11.32 12.32
N SER A 145 7.86 -10.46 11.63
CA SER A 145 6.42 -10.25 11.89
C SER A 145 5.53 -11.30 11.21
N ALA A 146 6.04 -12.04 10.22
CA ALA A 146 5.29 -13.07 9.47
C ALA A 146 5.34 -14.47 10.10
N ARG A 147 6.07 -14.66 11.21
CA ARG A 147 6.29 -15.96 11.85
C ARG A 147 5.54 -16.18 13.17
N ALA A 148 4.63 -15.28 13.55
CA ALA A 148 3.97 -15.30 14.87
C ALA A 148 2.52 -15.81 14.88
N THR A 149 2.00 -16.35 13.77
CA THR A 149 0.66 -16.97 13.73
C THR A 149 0.76 -18.34 13.05
N SER A 150 1.08 -19.34 13.88
CA SER A 150 0.87 -20.76 13.62
C SER A 150 0.08 -21.34 14.78
#